data_AF-A0A958S1R3-F1
#
_entry.id   AF-A0A958S1R3-F1
#
_cell.length_a   1.000
_cell.length_b   1.000
_cell.length_c   1.000
_cell.angle_alpha   90.00
_cell.angle_beta   90.00
_cell.angle_gamma   90.00
#
_symmetry.space_group_name_H-M   'P 1'
#
loop_
_entity.id
_entity.type
_entity.pdbx_description
1 polymer ?
#
loop_
_entity_poly.entity_id
_entity_poly.type
_entity_poly.pdbx_seq_one_letter_code
_entity_poly.pdbx_strand_id
1 'polypeptide(L)'
;MKTFILAALIIVLGLQSIIAQPDPNLHSTKHLELLNKQIGALDTVDYTLIWRRAELMTRMPHAKTIKTREEKQFHKTIISDLSALIDNEVNLSDYKEVTIAHYYYTRGNYYASINNTSHAVSDYKIALKQDTLKKITKQLNFRLMDMYEYREKYDSAVYYCDQLIESQTEHTGLHCNCEDHKSLCIKKAEFLYKANKFDEVLEYLKELFKQSSKANNINESFCYLSKYRHYYSIIYPSELSKYSIDDLDEEIMNKIIDVMESLNTKVK
;
A
#
# COMPACT_ATOMS: atom_id res chain seq x y z
N MET A 1 43.18 33.31 -5.20
CA MET A 1 42.62 32.49 -4.09
C MET A 1 41.30 33.06 -3.54
N LYS A 2 41.23 34.34 -3.14
CA LYS A 2 40.00 34.96 -2.60
C LYS A 2 38.80 35.00 -3.58
N THR A 3 39.04 35.15 -4.88
CA THR A 3 38.00 35.14 -5.93
C THR A 3 37.39 33.75 -6.18
N PHE A 4 38.17 32.68 -6.03
CA PHE A 4 37.66 31.30 -6.13
C PHE A 4 36.78 30.93 -4.94
N ILE A 5 37.14 31.38 -3.74
CA ILE A 5 36.34 31.17 -2.52
C ILE A 5 35.00 31.90 -2.63
N LEU A 6 34.98 33.13 -3.17
CA LEU A 6 33.74 33.90 -3.33
C LEU A 6 32.80 33.30 -4.38
N ALA A 7 33.33 32.79 -5.50
CA ALA A 7 32.54 32.10 -6.51
C ALA A 7 31.93 30.78 -5.98
N ALA A 8 32.70 30.00 -5.22
CA ALA A 8 32.20 28.80 -4.55
C ALA A 8 31.12 29.14 -3.51
N LEU A 9 31.30 30.22 -2.74
CA LEU A 9 30.32 30.66 -1.74
C LEU A 9 29.01 31.13 -2.37
N ILE A 10 29.05 31.84 -3.51
CA ILE A 10 27.85 32.29 -4.23
C ILE A 10 27.10 31.11 -4.85
N ILE A 11 27.82 30.09 -5.33
CA ILE A 11 27.19 28.84 -5.82
C ILE A 11 26.51 28.11 -4.65
N VAL A 12 27.17 27.98 -3.49
CA VAL A 12 26.61 27.34 -2.30
C VAL A 12 25.41 28.11 -1.74
N LEU A 13 25.46 29.45 -1.68
CA LEU A 13 24.37 30.28 -1.18
C LEU A 13 23.20 30.39 -2.16
N GLY A 14 23.46 30.38 -3.47
CA GLY A 14 22.44 30.26 -4.51
C GLY A 14 21.81 28.87 -4.58
N LEU A 15 22.54 27.83 -4.19
CA LEU A 15 22.02 26.46 -4.02
C LEU A 15 21.09 26.37 -2.82
N GLN A 16 21.38 27.05 -1.71
CA GLN A 16 20.54 27.04 -0.51
C GLN A 16 19.20 27.75 -0.67
N SER A 17 19.09 28.76 -1.54
CA SER A 17 17.79 29.40 -1.85
C SER A 17 16.89 28.56 -2.77
N ILE A 18 17.44 27.57 -3.47
CA ILE A 18 16.69 26.56 -4.28
C ILE A 18 16.33 25.32 -3.43
N ILE A 19 16.91 25.18 -2.23
CA ILE A 19 16.54 24.17 -1.24
C ILE A 19 15.17 24.45 -0.59
N ALA A 20 14.64 25.67 -0.74
CA ALA A 20 13.26 26.00 -0.41
C ALA A 20 12.29 25.10 -1.20
N GLN A 21 11.26 24.59 -0.53
CA GLN A 21 10.36 23.55 -1.04
C GLN A 21 9.99 23.77 -2.52
N PRO A 22 10.25 22.79 -3.41
CA PRO A 22 9.99 22.97 -4.83
C PRO A 22 8.49 23.22 -5.05
N ASP A 23 8.17 24.25 -5.83
CA ASP A 23 6.80 24.51 -6.28
C ASP A 23 6.26 23.23 -6.96
N PRO A 24 5.20 22.60 -6.41
CA PRO A 24 4.67 21.35 -6.94
C PRO A 24 4.14 21.48 -8.37
N ASN A 25 3.97 22.70 -8.89
CA ASN A 25 3.51 22.98 -10.24
C ASN A 25 4.65 23.27 -11.25
N LEU A 26 5.90 23.36 -10.79
CA LEU A 26 7.03 23.57 -11.70
C LEU A 26 7.30 22.29 -12.51
N HIS A 27 7.31 22.40 -13.85
CA HIS A 27 7.50 21.26 -14.76
C HIS A 27 8.66 20.36 -14.33
N SER A 28 8.31 19.15 -13.90
CA SER A 28 9.18 18.15 -13.26
C SER A 28 10.44 17.82 -14.07
N THR A 29 10.42 18.03 -15.39
CA THR A 29 11.55 17.83 -16.30
C THR A 29 12.68 18.84 -16.09
N LYS A 30 12.39 20.14 -15.95
CA LYS A 30 13.42 21.17 -15.71
C LYS A 30 14.11 20.99 -14.37
N HIS A 31 13.35 20.60 -13.34
CA HIS A 31 13.91 20.34 -12.02
C HIS A 31 14.83 19.11 -12.04
N LEU A 32 14.44 18.06 -12.78
CA LEU A 32 15.28 16.88 -12.97
C LEU A 32 16.57 17.17 -13.74
N GLU A 33 16.51 17.98 -14.81
CA GLU A 33 17.70 18.43 -15.55
C GLU A 33 18.68 19.18 -14.64
N LEU A 34 18.15 20.08 -13.79
CA LEU A 34 18.96 20.81 -12.83
C LEU A 34 19.63 19.88 -11.81
N LEU A 35 18.87 18.93 -11.23
CA LEU A 35 19.40 17.95 -10.30
C LEU A 35 20.49 17.08 -10.96
N ASN A 36 20.28 16.63 -12.19
CA ASN A 36 21.29 15.85 -12.93
C ASN A 36 22.57 16.66 -13.16
N LYS A 37 22.44 17.94 -13.53
CA LYS A 37 23.60 18.84 -13.69
C LYS A 37 24.33 19.05 -12.38
N GLN A 38 23.61 19.23 -11.27
CA GLN A 38 24.20 19.39 -9.94
C GLN A 38 24.95 18.12 -9.51
N ILE A 39 24.32 16.95 -9.61
CA ILE A 39 24.94 15.67 -9.25
C ILE A 39 26.19 15.40 -10.09
N GLY A 40 26.16 15.68 -11.39
CA GLY A 40 27.32 15.49 -12.28
C GLY A 40 28.46 16.49 -12.08
N ALA A 41 28.22 17.60 -11.39
CA ALA A 41 29.22 18.64 -11.13
C ALA A 41 29.93 18.48 -9.78
N LEU A 42 29.52 17.52 -8.96
CA LEU A 42 30.11 17.27 -7.65
C LEU A 42 31.26 16.27 -7.73
N ASP A 43 32.38 16.59 -7.10
CA ASP A 43 33.53 15.69 -6.94
C ASP A 43 33.28 14.61 -5.86
N THR A 44 32.22 14.77 -5.07
CA THR A 44 31.81 13.85 -3.99
C THR A 44 30.33 13.51 -4.10
N VAL A 45 29.96 12.31 -3.64
CA VAL A 45 28.57 11.85 -3.63
C VAL A 45 27.74 12.66 -2.62
N ASP A 46 26.75 13.41 -3.11
CA ASP A 46 25.73 14.07 -2.27
C ASP A 46 24.44 13.25 -2.26
N TYR A 47 24.26 12.49 -1.17
CA TYR A 47 23.09 11.62 -0.99
C TYR A 47 21.76 12.38 -0.83
N THR A 48 21.79 13.66 -0.45
CA THR A 48 20.57 14.48 -0.38
C THR A 48 20.04 14.76 -1.78
N LEU A 49 20.93 15.10 -2.72
CA LEU A 49 20.56 15.31 -4.11
C LEU A 49 20.11 14.01 -4.78
N ILE A 50 20.76 12.88 -4.46
CA ILE A 50 20.37 11.54 -4.95
C ILE A 50 18.95 11.20 -4.46
N TRP A 51 18.64 11.40 -3.18
CA TRP A 51 17.30 11.18 -2.63
C TRP A 51 16.25 12.05 -3.31
N ARG A 52 16.50 13.37 -3.44
CA ARG A 52 15.58 14.30 -4.12
C ARG A 52 15.32 13.91 -5.57
N ARG A 53 16.37 13.50 -6.29
CA ARG A 53 16.24 13.02 -7.67
C ARG A 53 15.36 11.77 -7.72
N ALA A 54 15.63 10.77 -6.89
CA ALA A 54 14.83 9.55 -6.82
C ALA A 54 13.36 9.86 -6.48
N GLU A 55 13.11 10.67 -5.45
CA GLU A 55 11.76 11.05 -5.03
C GLU A 55 10.98 11.75 -6.17
N LEU A 56 11.58 12.78 -6.79
CA LEU A 56 10.95 13.49 -7.91
C LEU A 56 10.62 12.55 -9.06
N MET A 57 11.55 11.65 -9.39
CA MET A 57 11.38 10.70 -10.47
C MET A 57 10.29 9.66 -10.19
N THR A 58 10.10 9.24 -8.94
CA THR A 58 8.99 8.33 -8.57
C THR A 58 7.60 8.97 -8.68
N ARG A 59 7.52 10.31 -8.67
CA ARG A 59 6.26 11.07 -8.83
C ARG A 59 5.91 11.34 -10.29
N MET A 60 6.80 11.06 -11.24
CA MET A 60 6.56 11.33 -12.66
C MET A 60 5.58 10.30 -13.27
N PRO A 61 4.59 10.74 -14.07
CA PRO A 61 3.55 9.87 -14.64
C PRO A 61 4.05 8.86 -15.70
N HIS A 62 5.30 8.98 -16.15
CA HIS A 62 5.88 8.19 -17.24
C HIS A 62 6.27 6.75 -16.87
N ALA A 63 6.09 6.32 -15.62
CA ALA A 63 6.56 5.00 -15.18
C ALA A 63 5.82 3.80 -15.81
N LYS A 64 4.65 4.00 -16.43
CA LYS A 64 3.76 2.87 -16.83
C LYS A 64 4.04 2.25 -18.21
N THR A 65 4.82 2.89 -19.09
CA THR A 65 5.17 2.29 -20.38
C THR A 65 6.64 2.48 -20.72
N ILE A 66 7.47 1.47 -20.42
CA ILE A 66 8.88 1.44 -20.79
C ILE A 66 8.99 1.04 -22.27
N LYS A 67 8.98 2.01 -23.18
CA LYS A 67 9.10 1.76 -24.62
C LYS A 67 10.43 2.28 -25.17
N THR A 68 10.95 3.38 -24.64
CA THR A 68 12.14 4.04 -25.18
C THR A 68 13.42 3.63 -24.45
N ARG A 69 14.57 3.81 -25.12
CA ARG A 69 15.89 3.62 -24.52
C ARG A 69 16.12 4.60 -23.36
N GLU A 70 15.63 5.82 -23.49
CA GLU A 70 15.74 6.89 -22.49
C GLU A 70 14.97 6.52 -21.23
N GLU A 71 13.74 6.01 -21.35
CA GLU A 71 12.96 5.49 -20.22
C GLU A 71 13.72 4.36 -19.52
N LYS A 72 14.25 3.37 -20.26
CA LYS A 72 15.06 2.30 -19.65
C LYS A 72 16.25 2.82 -18.88
N GLN A 73 16.93 3.85 -19.39
CA GLN A 73 18.06 4.46 -18.70
C GLN A 73 17.60 5.22 -17.45
N PHE A 74 16.48 5.95 -17.55
CA PHE A 74 15.84 6.63 -16.43
C PHE A 74 15.50 5.64 -15.30
N HIS A 75 14.92 4.48 -15.64
CA HIS A 75 14.63 3.41 -14.67
C HIS A 75 15.87 2.87 -13.96
N LYS A 76 16.95 2.64 -14.72
CA LYS A 76 18.23 2.19 -14.15
C LYS A 76 18.81 3.21 -13.18
N THR A 77 18.75 4.50 -13.51
CA THR A 77 19.26 5.57 -12.65
C THR A 77 18.55 5.60 -11.30
N ILE A 78 17.21 5.53 -11.26
CA ILE A 78 16.45 5.57 -9.99
C ILE A 78 16.75 4.37 -9.11
N ILE A 79 16.79 3.18 -9.70
CA ILE A 79 17.11 1.95 -8.95
C ILE A 79 18.53 2.03 -8.41
N SER A 80 19.48 2.51 -9.21
CA SER A 80 20.87 2.69 -8.80
C SER A 80 20.99 3.69 -7.64
N ASP A 81 20.31 4.83 -7.74
CA ASP A 81 20.30 5.89 -6.73
C ASP A 81 19.75 5.39 -5.40
N LEU A 82 18.57 4.75 -5.42
CA LEU A 82 17.95 4.20 -4.22
C LEU A 82 18.77 3.07 -3.62
N SER A 83 19.43 2.25 -4.45
CA SER A 83 20.32 1.20 -3.96
C SER A 83 21.57 1.79 -3.30
N ALA A 84 22.17 2.84 -3.88
CA ALA A 84 23.30 3.52 -3.26
C ALA A 84 22.95 4.13 -1.89
N LEU A 85 21.75 4.70 -1.74
CA LEU A 85 21.26 5.19 -0.45
C LEU A 85 21.12 4.06 0.59
N ILE A 86 20.63 2.89 0.17
CA ILE A 86 20.44 1.71 1.01
C ILE A 86 21.80 1.09 1.40
N ASP A 87 22.69 0.85 0.43
CA ASP A 87 23.96 0.15 0.63
C ASP A 87 24.93 0.95 1.51
N ASN A 88 24.80 2.28 1.51
CA ASN A 88 25.58 3.18 2.37
C ASN A 88 24.88 3.52 3.68
N GLU A 89 23.75 2.87 3.99
CA GLU A 89 22.94 3.08 5.20
C GLU A 89 22.70 4.56 5.52
N VAL A 90 22.45 5.36 4.48
CA VAL A 90 22.43 6.82 4.61
C VAL A 90 21.31 7.21 5.56
N ASN A 91 21.66 7.91 6.63
CA ASN A 91 20.69 8.53 7.52
C ASN A 91 20.75 10.03 7.30
N LEU A 92 19.76 10.56 6.55
CA LEU A 92 19.65 12.00 6.32
C LEU A 92 19.10 12.65 7.58
N SER A 93 19.96 12.90 8.58
CA SER A 93 19.58 13.45 9.90
C SER A 93 18.81 14.77 9.81
N ASP A 94 19.09 15.57 8.78
CA ASP A 94 18.41 16.84 8.52
C ASP A 94 16.96 16.64 8.06
N TYR A 95 16.65 15.44 7.55
CA TYR A 95 15.32 14.97 7.22
C TYR A 95 14.87 13.96 8.29
N LYS A 96 14.44 14.46 9.46
CA LYS A 96 13.99 13.65 10.64
C LYS A 96 13.00 12.52 10.35
N GLU A 97 12.40 12.52 9.16
CA GLU A 97 11.41 11.54 8.72
C GLU A 97 11.97 10.47 7.78
N VAL A 98 13.09 10.73 7.09
CA VAL A 98 13.64 9.82 6.08
C VAL A 98 14.53 8.77 6.76
N THR A 99 14.03 7.54 6.81
CA THR A 99 14.75 6.38 7.36
C THR A 99 15.14 5.42 6.24
N ILE A 100 16.01 4.44 6.55
CA ILE A 100 16.33 3.34 5.62
C ILE A 100 15.04 2.63 5.14
N ALA A 101 14.03 2.49 6.00
CA ALA A 101 12.73 1.95 5.63
C ALA A 101 12.04 2.75 4.50
N HIS A 102 12.20 4.08 4.47
CA HIS A 102 11.67 4.93 3.41
C HIS A 102 12.36 4.67 2.07
N TYR A 103 13.67 4.41 2.05
CA TYR A 103 14.37 4.09 0.80
C TYR A 103 13.88 2.78 0.19
N TYR A 104 13.75 1.74 1.01
CA TYR A 104 13.15 0.47 0.58
C TYR A 104 11.70 0.67 0.13
N TYR A 105 10.89 1.42 0.88
CA TYR A 105 9.51 1.72 0.49
C TYR A 105 9.42 2.44 -0.86
N THR A 106 10.24 3.46 -1.08
CA THR A 106 10.29 4.22 -2.35
C THR A 106 10.76 3.35 -3.50
N ARG A 107 11.79 2.52 -3.30
CA ARG A 107 12.26 1.58 -4.33
C ARG A 107 11.23 0.50 -4.62
N GLY A 108 10.51 0.02 -3.59
CA GLY A 108 9.38 -0.89 -3.73
C GLY A 108 8.22 -0.30 -4.54
N ASN A 109 7.83 0.95 -4.26
CA ASN A 109 6.82 1.69 -5.05
C ASN A 109 7.26 1.82 -6.50
N TYR A 110 8.55 2.09 -6.71
CA TYR A 110 9.11 2.18 -8.04
C TYR A 110 9.04 0.85 -8.80
N TYR A 111 9.47 -0.25 -8.17
CA TYR A 111 9.34 -1.58 -8.76
C TYR A 111 7.89 -1.96 -9.05
N ALA A 112 6.96 -1.62 -8.16
CA ALA A 112 5.53 -1.83 -8.39
C ALA A 112 5.02 -1.04 -9.60
N SER A 113 5.46 0.21 -9.79
CA SER A 113 5.05 1.06 -10.92
C SER A 113 5.45 0.50 -12.30
N ILE A 114 6.51 -0.30 -12.35
CA ILE A 114 7.00 -0.98 -13.56
C ILE A 114 6.59 -2.47 -13.61
N ASN A 115 5.59 -2.86 -12.82
CA ASN A 115 5.08 -4.23 -12.68
C ASN A 115 6.13 -5.29 -12.26
N ASN A 116 7.25 -4.86 -11.67
CA ASN A 116 8.24 -5.77 -11.09
C ASN A 116 7.84 -6.13 -9.65
N THR A 117 6.73 -6.86 -9.54
CA THR A 117 6.10 -7.15 -8.24
C THR A 117 6.95 -8.00 -7.31
N SER A 118 7.86 -8.84 -7.84
CA SER A 118 8.76 -9.65 -7.01
C SER A 118 9.75 -8.80 -6.22
N HIS A 119 10.40 -7.83 -6.89
CA HIS A 119 11.30 -6.89 -6.21
C HIS A 119 10.54 -5.93 -5.30
N ALA A 120 9.35 -5.47 -5.72
CA ALA A 120 8.50 -4.64 -4.88
C ALA A 120 8.14 -5.32 -3.55
N VAL A 121 7.67 -6.57 -3.59
CA VAL A 121 7.37 -7.35 -2.38
C VAL A 121 8.60 -7.53 -1.50
N SER A 122 9.76 -7.82 -2.09
CA SER A 122 11.01 -7.96 -1.35
C SER A 122 11.36 -6.66 -0.60
N ASP A 123 11.33 -5.54 -1.31
CA ASP A 123 11.64 -4.23 -0.74
C ASP A 123 10.64 -3.82 0.35
N TYR A 124 9.34 -4.02 0.15
CA TYR A 124 8.35 -3.71 1.17
C TYR A 124 8.52 -4.58 2.43
N LYS A 125 8.86 -5.86 2.29
CA LYS A 125 9.16 -6.71 3.45
C LYS A 125 10.37 -6.23 4.23
N ILE A 126 11.43 -5.79 3.54
CA ILE A 126 12.62 -5.26 4.20
C ILE A 126 12.28 -3.92 4.86
N ALA A 127 11.58 -3.03 4.17
CA ALA A 127 11.09 -1.77 4.75
C ALA A 127 10.29 -2.00 6.03
N LEU A 128 9.39 -3.00 6.05
CA LEU A 128 8.58 -3.33 7.21
C LEU A 128 9.43 -3.79 8.41
N LYS A 129 10.51 -4.53 8.16
CA LYS A 129 11.47 -4.93 9.21
C LYS A 129 12.30 -3.75 9.72
N GLN A 130 12.57 -2.77 8.86
CA GLN A 130 13.36 -1.58 9.19
C GLN A 130 12.52 -0.46 9.84
N ASP A 131 11.19 -0.50 9.72
CA ASP A 131 10.28 0.48 10.31
C ASP A 131 10.03 0.21 11.81
N THR A 132 11.09 0.27 12.61
CA THR A 132 11.06 -0.03 14.06
C THR A 132 10.16 0.91 14.86
N LEU A 133 9.93 2.12 14.37
CA LEU A 133 9.04 3.12 14.98
C LEU A 133 7.60 3.03 14.46
N LYS A 134 7.30 2.05 13.60
CA LYS A 134 6.00 1.85 12.95
C LYS A 134 5.44 3.10 12.23
N LYS A 135 6.32 3.96 11.69
CA LYS A 135 5.91 5.23 11.06
C LYS A 135 5.17 5.01 9.74
N ILE A 136 5.55 3.98 8.98
CA ILE A 136 5.00 3.67 7.65
C ILE A 136 4.43 2.25 7.55
N THR A 137 4.32 1.55 8.67
CA THR A 137 3.88 0.15 8.76
C THR A 137 2.51 -0.08 8.12
N LYS A 138 1.54 0.82 8.35
CA LYS A 138 0.20 0.73 7.74
C LYS A 138 0.29 0.80 6.20
N GLN A 139 1.06 1.73 5.66
CA GLN A 139 1.27 1.90 4.22
C GLN A 139 1.96 0.66 3.63
N LEU A 140 2.94 0.09 4.33
CA LEU A 140 3.65 -1.11 3.90
C LEU A 140 2.76 -2.34 3.86
N ASN A 141 1.93 -2.56 4.89
CA ASN A 141 0.96 -3.66 4.90
C ASN A 141 -0.04 -3.52 3.75
N PHE A 142 -0.53 -2.31 3.47
CA PHE A 142 -1.41 -2.06 2.33
C PHE A 142 -0.73 -2.39 1.00
N ARG A 143 0.51 -1.93 0.79
CA ARG A 143 1.27 -2.25 -0.43
C ARG A 143 1.53 -3.74 -0.58
N LEU A 144 1.87 -4.44 0.51
CA LEU A 144 2.10 -5.89 0.47
C LEU A 144 0.80 -6.64 0.15
N MET A 145 -0.32 -6.24 0.76
CA MET A 145 -1.65 -6.77 0.44
C MET A 145 -1.97 -6.63 -1.06
N ASP A 146 -1.84 -5.43 -1.64
CA ASP A 146 -2.07 -5.17 -3.06
C ASP A 146 -1.17 -6.02 -3.97
N MET A 147 0.12 -6.12 -3.63
CA MET A 147 1.07 -6.89 -4.45
C MET A 147 0.80 -8.38 -4.40
N TYR A 148 0.33 -8.93 -3.28
CA TYR A 148 -0.04 -10.34 -3.20
C TYR A 148 -1.38 -10.63 -3.86
N GLU A 149 -2.35 -9.71 -3.80
CA GLU A 149 -3.57 -9.79 -4.61
C GLU A 149 -3.22 -9.84 -6.09
N TYR A 150 -2.39 -8.92 -6.57
CA TYR A 150 -1.97 -8.87 -7.97
C TYR A 150 -1.26 -10.16 -8.44
N ARG A 151 -0.55 -10.83 -7.53
CA ARG A 151 0.15 -12.10 -7.80
C ARG A 151 -0.71 -13.33 -7.53
N GLU A 152 -1.99 -13.15 -7.22
CA GLU A 152 -2.95 -14.21 -6.88
C GLU A 152 -2.47 -15.10 -5.72
N LYS A 153 -1.71 -14.51 -4.78
CA LYS A 153 -1.22 -15.18 -3.56
C LYS A 153 -2.11 -14.80 -2.38
N TYR A 154 -3.36 -15.25 -2.45
CA TYR A 154 -4.43 -14.79 -1.56
C TYR A 154 -4.18 -15.07 -0.08
N ASP A 155 -3.54 -16.18 0.30
CA ASP A 155 -3.16 -16.43 1.70
C ASP A 155 -2.24 -15.34 2.26
N SER A 156 -1.28 -14.89 1.46
CA SER A 156 -0.40 -13.80 1.86
C SER A 156 -1.15 -12.46 1.89
N ALA A 157 -2.09 -12.23 0.96
CA ALA A 157 -2.91 -11.03 0.98
C ALA A 157 -3.82 -10.97 2.22
N VAL A 158 -4.43 -12.09 2.62
CA VAL A 158 -5.20 -12.23 3.89
C VAL A 158 -4.33 -11.84 5.08
N TYR A 159 -3.11 -12.38 5.18
CA TYR A 159 -2.20 -12.06 6.29
C TYR A 159 -1.98 -10.54 6.44
N TYR A 160 -1.66 -9.82 5.36
CA TYR A 160 -1.45 -8.37 5.45
C TYR A 160 -2.74 -7.58 5.65
N CYS A 161 -3.87 -8.12 5.21
CA CYS A 161 -5.19 -7.56 5.51
C CYS A 161 -5.50 -7.67 7.02
N ASP A 162 -5.19 -8.80 7.65
CA ASP A 162 -5.31 -8.99 9.10
C ASP A 162 -4.46 -7.99 9.88
N GLN A 163 -3.21 -7.79 9.48
CA GLN A 163 -2.33 -6.79 10.10
C GLN A 163 -2.91 -5.36 10.01
N LEU A 164 -3.61 -5.03 8.92
CA LEU A 164 -4.29 -3.73 8.78
C LEU A 164 -5.52 -3.62 9.68
N ILE A 165 -6.34 -4.68 9.75
CA ILE A 165 -7.53 -4.75 10.61
C ILE A 165 -7.13 -4.64 12.09
N GLU A 166 -6.13 -5.40 12.53
CA GLU A 166 -5.59 -5.36 13.91
C GLU A 166 -5.07 -3.98 14.28
N SER A 167 -4.33 -3.31 13.38
CA SER A 167 -3.82 -1.96 13.66
C SER A 167 -4.92 -0.92 13.86
N GLN A 168 -6.13 -1.17 13.36
CA GLN A 168 -7.28 -0.28 13.54
C GLN A 168 -8.06 -0.55 14.81
N THR A 169 -8.02 -1.78 15.34
CA THR A 169 -8.74 -2.17 16.56
C THR A 169 -7.97 -1.81 17.83
N GLU A 170 -6.62 -1.80 17.79
CA GLU A 170 -5.76 -1.44 18.93
C GLU A 170 -6.06 -0.03 19.48
N HIS A 171 -6.46 0.92 18.63
CA HIS A 171 -6.70 2.30 19.04
C HIS A 171 -8.09 2.55 19.65
N THR A 172 -9.07 1.71 19.34
CA THR A 172 -10.47 1.96 19.70
C THR A 172 -11.03 0.99 20.72
N GLY A 173 -10.35 -0.15 20.98
CA GLY A 173 -10.84 -1.21 21.88
C GLY A 173 -12.16 -1.87 21.42
N LEU A 174 -12.66 -1.42 20.26
CA LEU A 174 -13.89 -1.80 19.56
C LEU A 174 -13.55 -1.75 18.07
N HIS A 175 -14.16 -2.61 17.26
CA HIS A 175 -14.04 -2.50 15.80
C HIS A 175 -14.50 -1.11 15.38
N CYS A 176 -13.55 -0.29 14.91
CA CYS A 176 -13.84 1.10 14.58
C CYS A 176 -14.75 1.13 13.36
N ASN A 177 -15.79 1.95 13.44
CA ASN A 177 -16.83 1.99 12.42
C ASN A 177 -16.44 2.84 11.21
N CYS A 178 -15.15 2.95 10.90
CA CYS A 178 -14.69 3.74 9.77
C CYS A 178 -14.88 2.94 8.47
N GLU A 179 -15.18 3.67 7.39
CA GLU A 179 -15.36 3.09 6.05
C GLU A 179 -14.14 2.26 5.61
N ASP A 180 -12.94 2.69 6.02
CA ASP A 180 -11.69 1.97 5.78
C ASP A 180 -11.68 0.56 6.42
N HIS A 181 -12.18 0.43 7.66
CA HIS A 181 -12.25 -0.85 8.36
C HIS A 181 -13.21 -1.80 7.66
N LYS A 182 -14.41 -1.30 7.31
CA LYS A 182 -15.42 -2.07 6.58
C LYS A 182 -14.84 -2.60 5.26
N SER A 183 -14.19 -1.71 4.51
CA SER A 183 -13.55 -2.05 3.24
C SER A 183 -12.50 -3.16 3.39
N LEU A 184 -11.65 -3.09 4.42
CA LEU A 184 -10.66 -4.13 4.70
C LEU A 184 -11.30 -5.47 5.09
N CYS A 185 -12.32 -5.47 5.95
CA CYS A 185 -13.04 -6.68 6.33
C CYS A 185 -13.65 -7.37 5.10
N ILE A 186 -14.28 -6.61 4.21
CA ILE A 186 -14.81 -7.12 2.94
C ILE A 186 -13.69 -7.69 2.07
N LYS A 187 -12.58 -6.96 1.94
CA LYS A 187 -11.41 -7.37 1.16
C LYS A 187 -10.81 -8.68 1.69
N LYS A 188 -10.77 -8.88 3.00
CA LYS A 188 -10.34 -10.14 3.61
C LYS A 188 -11.25 -11.29 3.21
N ALA A 189 -12.57 -11.12 3.31
CA ALA A 189 -13.53 -12.15 2.90
C ALA A 189 -13.37 -12.51 1.40
N GLU A 190 -13.14 -11.51 0.54
CA GLU A 190 -12.80 -11.73 -0.87
C GLU A 190 -11.56 -12.59 -1.05
N PHE A 191 -10.48 -12.29 -0.31
CA PHE A 191 -9.24 -13.06 -0.43
C PHE A 191 -9.39 -14.48 0.10
N LEU A 192 -10.08 -14.69 1.22
CA LEU A 192 -10.39 -16.02 1.74
C LEU A 192 -11.21 -16.83 0.72
N TYR A 193 -12.20 -16.19 0.08
CA TYR A 193 -12.98 -16.81 -0.99
C TYR A 193 -12.11 -17.21 -2.18
N LYS A 194 -11.28 -16.28 -2.68
CA LYS A 194 -10.36 -16.53 -3.81
C LYS A 194 -9.26 -17.56 -3.47
N ALA A 195 -8.96 -17.76 -2.19
CA ALA A 195 -8.08 -18.81 -1.69
C ALA A 195 -8.79 -20.18 -1.53
N ASN A 196 -10.08 -20.29 -1.86
CA ASN A 196 -10.94 -21.46 -1.63
C ASN A 196 -11.08 -21.85 -0.15
N LYS A 197 -11.01 -20.88 0.77
CA LYS A 197 -11.16 -21.08 2.22
C LYS A 197 -12.57 -20.78 2.69
N PHE A 198 -13.56 -21.48 2.13
CA PHE A 198 -14.98 -21.15 2.33
C PHE A 198 -15.43 -21.24 3.79
N ASP A 199 -14.90 -22.20 4.55
CA ASP A 199 -15.16 -22.32 5.99
C ASP A 199 -14.68 -21.07 6.75
N GLU A 200 -13.49 -20.57 6.43
CA GLU A 200 -12.93 -19.36 7.04
C GLU A 200 -13.73 -18.11 6.63
N VAL A 201 -14.20 -18.03 5.38
CA VAL A 201 -15.10 -16.95 4.93
C VAL A 201 -16.37 -16.92 5.78
N LEU A 202 -17.02 -18.08 5.93
CA LEU A 202 -18.26 -18.21 6.68
C LEU A 202 -18.09 -17.80 8.14
N GLU A 203 -17.07 -18.36 8.81
CA GLU A 203 -16.79 -18.07 10.22
C GLU A 203 -16.45 -16.59 10.42
N TYR A 204 -15.61 -16.03 9.55
CA TYR A 204 -15.20 -14.63 9.64
C TYR A 204 -16.38 -13.67 9.49
N LEU A 205 -17.26 -13.94 8.53
CA LEU A 205 -18.42 -13.09 8.30
C LEU A 205 -19.51 -13.27 9.38
N LYS A 206 -19.67 -14.47 9.97
CA LYS A 206 -20.51 -14.69 11.16
C LYS A 206 -20.03 -13.82 12.33
N GLU A 207 -18.72 -13.75 12.55
CA GLU A 207 -18.14 -12.92 13.59
C GLU A 207 -18.35 -11.43 13.31
N LEU A 208 -18.16 -10.97 12.07
CA LEU A 208 -18.47 -9.58 11.68
C LEU A 208 -19.94 -9.23 11.93
N PHE A 209 -20.87 -10.13 11.61
CA PHE A 209 -22.30 -9.92 11.86
C PHE A 209 -22.63 -9.85 13.36
N LYS A 210 -22.03 -10.74 14.17
CA LYS A 210 -22.18 -10.72 15.63
C LYS A 210 -21.64 -9.43 16.25
N GLN A 211 -20.60 -8.86 15.67
CA GLN A 211 -20.06 -7.57 16.09
C GLN A 211 -20.97 -6.41 15.69
N SER A 212 -21.52 -6.42 14.47
CA SER A 212 -22.42 -5.36 14.01
C SER A 212 -23.76 -5.35 14.74
N SER A 213 -24.30 -6.53 15.09
CA SER A 213 -25.55 -6.63 15.87
C SER A 213 -25.41 -6.05 17.28
N LYS A 214 -24.25 -6.23 17.92
CA LYS A 214 -23.94 -5.60 19.22
C LYS A 214 -23.83 -4.07 19.14
N ALA A 215 -23.50 -3.53 17.98
CA ALA A 215 -23.35 -2.09 17.79
C ALA A 215 -24.68 -1.33 17.69
N ASN A 216 -25.84 -2.01 17.79
CA ASN A 216 -27.20 -1.44 17.62
C ASN A 216 -27.40 -0.68 16.30
N ASN A 217 -26.57 -0.94 15.28
CA ASN A 217 -26.64 -0.25 14.00
C ASN A 217 -27.14 -1.19 12.91
N ILE A 218 -28.47 -1.33 12.85
CA ILE A 218 -29.17 -2.22 11.90
C ILE A 218 -28.73 -1.95 10.46
N ASN A 219 -28.56 -0.68 10.07
CA ASN A 219 -28.14 -0.29 8.72
C ASN A 219 -26.74 -0.81 8.35
N GLU A 220 -25.86 -1.06 9.33
CA GLU A 220 -24.51 -1.56 9.08
C GLU A 220 -24.47 -3.05 8.91
N SER A 221 -25.26 -3.77 9.70
CA SER A 221 -25.53 -5.19 9.44
C SER A 221 -26.02 -5.37 8.00
N PHE A 222 -26.94 -4.54 7.50
CA PHE A 222 -27.40 -4.60 6.12
C PHE A 222 -26.29 -4.40 5.07
N CYS A 223 -25.34 -3.49 5.29
CA CYS A 223 -24.27 -3.24 4.33
C CYS A 223 -23.32 -4.45 4.20
N TYR A 224 -22.90 -5.04 5.33
CA TYR A 224 -22.14 -6.28 5.34
C TYR A 224 -22.92 -7.43 4.69
N LEU A 225 -24.23 -7.48 4.92
CA LEU A 225 -25.11 -8.54 4.40
C LEU A 225 -25.39 -8.45 2.90
N SER A 226 -25.51 -7.26 2.33
CA SER A 226 -25.66 -7.09 0.88
C SER A 226 -24.45 -7.65 0.12
N LYS A 227 -23.23 -7.44 0.64
CA LYS A 227 -22.00 -7.99 0.08
C LYS A 227 -21.81 -9.46 0.45
N TYR A 228 -22.25 -9.88 1.63
CA TYR A 228 -22.35 -11.29 2.02
C TYR A 228 -23.20 -12.08 1.02
N ARG A 229 -24.37 -11.55 0.64
CA ARG A 229 -25.23 -12.13 -0.40
C ARG A 229 -24.53 -12.18 -1.74
N HIS A 230 -23.77 -11.14 -2.13
CA HIS A 230 -22.97 -11.18 -3.35
C HIS A 230 -21.99 -12.36 -3.33
N TYR A 231 -21.13 -12.46 -2.31
CA TYR A 231 -20.18 -13.57 -2.20
C TYR A 231 -20.88 -14.92 -2.14
N TYR A 232 -21.93 -15.04 -1.34
CA TYR A 232 -22.67 -16.29 -1.20
C TYR A 232 -23.48 -16.66 -2.44
N SER A 233 -23.94 -15.70 -3.23
CA SER A 233 -24.53 -15.96 -4.55
C SER A 233 -23.49 -16.47 -5.55
N ILE A 234 -22.20 -16.16 -5.36
CA ILE A 234 -21.11 -16.73 -6.14
C ILE A 234 -20.79 -18.16 -5.65
N ILE A 235 -20.82 -18.42 -4.34
CA ILE A 235 -20.56 -19.76 -3.77
C ILE A 235 -21.73 -20.73 -4.01
N TYR A 236 -22.97 -20.27 -3.86
CA TYR A 236 -24.20 -21.07 -3.90
C TYR A 236 -25.33 -20.37 -4.69
N PRO A 237 -25.18 -20.20 -6.02
CA PRO A 237 -26.09 -19.40 -6.85
C PRO A 237 -27.55 -19.90 -6.87
N SER A 238 -27.80 -21.20 -6.67
CA SER A 238 -29.15 -21.78 -6.76
C SER A 238 -30.01 -21.59 -5.50
N GLU A 239 -29.41 -21.38 -4.33
CA GLU A 239 -30.15 -21.40 -3.06
C GLU A 239 -30.54 -20.00 -2.58
N LEU A 240 -29.73 -18.98 -2.86
CA LEU A 240 -29.99 -17.60 -2.43
C LEU A 240 -30.70 -16.71 -3.45
N SER A 241 -30.89 -17.18 -4.69
CA SER A 241 -31.60 -16.42 -5.73
C SER A 241 -33.08 -16.13 -5.37
N LYS A 242 -33.61 -16.80 -4.33
CA LYS A 242 -35.00 -16.74 -3.90
C LYS A 242 -35.33 -15.60 -2.92
N TYR A 243 -34.31 -14.98 -2.32
CA TYR A 243 -34.50 -13.95 -1.29
C TYR A 243 -34.21 -12.56 -1.86
N SER A 244 -35.17 -11.62 -1.79
CA SER A 244 -34.97 -10.21 -2.18
C SER A 244 -34.14 -9.46 -1.13
N ILE A 245 -33.40 -8.43 -1.54
CA ILE A 245 -32.65 -7.56 -0.60
C ILE A 245 -33.61 -6.80 0.33
N ASP A 246 -34.77 -6.41 -0.19
CA ASP A 246 -35.73 -5.58 0.54
C ASP A 246 -36.48 -6.35 1.63
N ASP A 247 -36.38 -7.69 1.64
CA ASP A 247 -37.10 -8.57 2.58
C ASP A 247 -36.19 -9.13 3.69
N LEU A 248 -34.89 -8.82 3.69
CA LEU A 248 -33.91 -9.41 4.63
C LEU A 248 -34.14 -8.92 6.07
N ASP A 249 -34.92 -9.65 6.84
CA ASP A 249 -35.04 -9.50 8.29
C ASP A 249 -34.22 -10.55 9.05
N GLU A 250 -34.23 -10.48 10.38
CA GLU A 250 -33.52 -11.41 11.27
C GLU A 250 -33.95 -12.88 11.03
N GLU A 251 -35.21 -13.13 10.65
CA GLU A 251 -35.73 -14.46 10.37
C GLU A 251 -35.18 -15.01 9.05
N ILE A 252 -35.18 -14.21 7.97
CA ILE A 252 -34.56 -14.60 6.70
C ILE A 252 -33.05 -14.78 6.88
N MET A 253 -32.42 -13.96 7.71
CA MET A 253 -31.00 -14.09 8.05
C MET A 253 -30.68 -15.40 8.76
N ASN A 254 -31.49 -15.79 9.74
CA ASN A 254 -31.35 -17.10 10.39
C ASN A 254 -31.61 -18.25 9.41
N LYS A 255 -32.60 -18.13 8.53
CA LYS A 255 -32.83 -19.11 7.46
C LYS A 255 -31.68 -19.22 6.48
N ILE A 256 -31.04 -18.09 6.13
CA ILE A 256 -29.82 -18.10 5.34
C ILE A 256 -28.76 -18.87 6.11
N ILE A 257 -28.46 -18.51 7.36
CA ILE A 257 -27.47 -19.21 8.20
C ILE A 257 -27.74 -20.73 8.28
N ASP A 258 -28.99 -21.15 8.51
CA ASP A 258 -29.39 -22.55 8.56
C ASP A 258 -29.12 -23.28 7.23
N VAL A 259 -29.46 -22.64 6.11
CA VAL A 259 -29.15 -23.16 4.77
C VAL A 259 -27.63 -23.32 4.59
N MET A 260 -26.84 -22.36 5.06
CA MET A 260 -25.37 -22.41 4.98
C MET A 260 -24.79 -23.59 5.76
N GLU A 261 -25.28 -23.82 6.98
CA GLU A 261 -24.85 -24.93 7.82
C GLU A 261 -25.25 -26.29 7.22
N SER A 262 -26.42 -26.35 6.57
CA SER A 262 -26.89 -27.54 5.87
C SER A 262 -26.09 -27.88 4.60
N LEU A 263 -25.48 -26.86 3.96
CA LEU A 263 -24.64 -27.05 2.78
C LEU A 263 -23.22 -27.48 3.15
N ASN A 264 -22.65 -26.93 4.21
CA ASN A 264 -21.30 -27.29 4.66
C ASN A 264 -21.21 -28.78 5.04
N THR A 265 -22.27 -29.33 5.63
CA THR A 265 -22.36 -30.76 5.94
C THR A 265 -22.43 -31.67 4.72
N LYS A 266 -22.75 -31.16 3.53
CA LYS A 266 -22.81 -31.93 2.27
C LYS A 266 -21.51 -31.91 1.47
N VAL A 267 -20.58 -31.00 1.78
CA VAL A 267 -19.31 -30.83 1.06
C VAL A 267 -18.17 -31.64 1.71
N LYS A 268 -18.34 -32.08 2.96
CA LYS A 268 -17.45 -33.05 3.63
C LYS A 268 -17.80 -34.48 3.26
#